data_AF-A0A3C2C1Z6-F1
#
_entry.id   AF-A0A3C2C1Z6-F1
#
_cell.length_a   1.000
_cell.length_b   1.000
_cell.length_c   1.000
_cell.angle_alpha   90.00
_cell.angle_beta   90.00
_cell.angle_gamma   90.00
#
_symmetry.space_group_name_H-M   'P 1'
#
loop_
_entity.id
_entity.type
_entity.pdbx_description
1 polymer ?
#
loop_
_entity_poly.entity_id
_entity_poly.type
_entity_poly.pdbx_seq_one_letter_code
_entity_poly.pdbx_strand_id
1 'polypeptide(L)'
;QLPKNVRKVWNRMNQIIIGFMLEQYPDPEKHLILAGEASLDATWPITSAGVPSIRMLHNHFIVFDKQQLKEAPLTDTNNPNLTDGGQHSLFAAYMQDVYVEFLSSLDLKILKPVESDASSLALTGYPQGLPSWEIQGGIDSLKNIDFWKEYDQVLKGFLDFYRTFFTQVSSRNAGVPDNAYFPKEIEKTLLFNNCFLSAAKKVRDKCIKDAKYASSIRWQPAFKQLIYRNDKGKLIVVISQNSIGNAITELLGVVVNRTPDAKAYEQAEPALIEKLLKLRSRLVEADLGRGIKTQYWTKG
;
A
#
# COMPACT_ATOMS: atom_id res chain seq x y z
N GLN A 1 -1.08 13.02 -7.82
CA GLN A 1 0.33 12.56 -7.74
C GLN A 1 1.23 13.73 -7.35
N LEU A 2 2.38 13.45 -6.74
CA LEU A 2 3.37 14.48 -6.40
C LEU A 2 3.89 15.20 -7.66
N PRO A 3 4.12 16.52 -7.59
CA PRO A 3 4.84 17.27 -8.61
C PRO A 3 6.20 16.64 -8.92
N LYS A 4 6.67 16.75 -10.17
CA LYS A 4 7.88 16.07 -10.66
C LYS A 4 9.13 16.37 -9.83
N ASN A 5 9.30 17.62 -9.40
CA ASN A 5 10.42 18.04 -8.55
C ASN A 5 10.33 17.42 -7.14
N VAL A 6 9.14 17.43 -6.53
CA VAL A 6 8.90 16.82 -5.21
C VAL A 6 9.14 15.31 -5.26
N ARG A 7 8.68 14.66 -6.32
CA ARG A 7 8.83 13.21 -6.52
C ARG A 7 10.29 12.75 -6.53
N LYS A 8 11.18 13.51 -7.17
CA LYS A 8 12.61 13.18 -7.19
C LYS A 8 13.20 13.14 -5.77
N VAL A 9 12.88 14.14 -4.95
CA VAL A 9 13.32 14.21 -3.55
C VAL A 9 12.68 13.07 -2.75
N TRP A 10 11.37 12.85 -2.93
CA TRP A 10 10.60 11.80 -2.28
C TRP A 10 11.19 10.40 -2.53
N ASN A 11 11.52 10.07 -3.77
CA ASN A 11 12.11 8.78 -4.14
C ASN A 11 13.49 8.58 -3.50
N ARG A 12 14.32 9.64 -3.47
CA ARG A 12 15.64 9.60 -2.80
C ARG A 12 15.48 9.40 -1.28
N MET A 13 14.52 10.07 -0.66
CA MET A 13 14.21 9.86 0.76
C MET A 13 13.80 8.41 1.00
N ASN A 14 12.87 7.86 0.22
CA ASN A 14 12.44 6.47 0.36
C ASN A 14 13.59 5.49 0.19
N GLN A 15 14.44 5.68 -0.84
CA GLN A 15 15.63 4.85 -1.05
C GLN A 15 16.55 4.82 0.18
N ILE A 16 16.85 5.97 0.77
CA ILE A 16 17.74 6.06 1.94
C ILE A 16 17.09 5.47 3.19
N ILE A 17 15.81 5.77 3.44
CA ILE A 17 15.11 5.29 4.63
C ILE A 17 14.96 3.77 4.58
N ILE A 18 14.56 3.21 3.43
CA ILE A 18 14.44 1.75 3.27
C ILE A 18 15.81 1.08 3.44
N GLY A 19 16.88 1.66 2.86
CA GLY A 19 18.23 1.14 3.06
C GLY A 19 18.65 1.15 4.52
N PHE A 20 18.41 2.26 5.23
CA PHE A 20 18.66 2.36 6.67
C PHE A 20 17.88 1.30 7.46
N MET A 21 16.60 1.08 7.16
CA MET A 21 15.81 0.05 7.83
C MET A 21 16.40 -1.35 7.61
N LEU A 22 16.79 -1.68 6.38
CA LEU A 22 17.39 -2.99 6.06
C LEU A 22 18.75 -3.19 6.75
N GLU A 23 19.54 -2.13 6.91
CA GLU A 23 20.80 -2.16 7.66
C GLU A 23 20.58 -2.35 9.17
N GLN A 24 19.62 -1.64 9.77
CA GLN A 24 19.32 -1.75 11.20
C GLN A 24 18.64 -3.07 11.56
N TYR A 25 17.94 -3.69 10.60
CA TYR A 25 17.14 -4.88 10.80
C TYR A 25 17.46 -5.93 9.73
N PRO A 26 18.69 -6.47 9.67
CA PRO A 26 19.17 -7.29 8.55
C PRO A 26 18.50 -8.66 8.48
N ASP A 27 18.07 -9.19 9.62
CA ASP A 27 17.55 -10.55 9.74
C ASP A 27 16.04 -10.62 9.39
N PRO A 28 15.65 -11.24 8.26
CA PRO A 28 14.24 -11.39 7.87
C PRO A 28 13.46 -12.34 8.77
N GLU A 29 14.11 -13.24 9.51
CA GLU A 29 13.44 -14.17 10.45
C GLU A 29 13.03 -13.48 11.75
N LYS A 30 13.74 -12.41 12.13
CA LYS A 30 13.45 -11.63 13.34
C LYS A 30 12.55 -10.42 13.07
N HIS A 31 12.74 -9.75 11.94
CA HIS A 31 12.09 -8.47 11.69
C HIS A 31 11.34 -8.46 10.37
N LEU A 32 10.06 -8.12 10.45
CA LEU A 32 9.22 -7.81 9.31
C LEU A 32 9.29 -6.31 9.04
N ILE A 33 9.71 -5.95 7.84
CA ILE A 33 9.91 -4.56 7.41
C ILE A 33 8.87 -4.21 6.36
N LEU A 34 8.25 -3.04 6.52
CA LEU A 34 7.30 -2.47 5.59
C LEU A 34 7.57 -0.97 5.41
N ALA A 35 7.63 -0.52 4.17
CA ALA A 35 7.77 0.88 3.82
C ALA A 35 6.85 1.23 2.65
N GLY A 36 6.38 2.47 2.56
CA GLY A 36 5.77 2.95 1.33
C GLY A 36 4.62 3.93 1.53
N GLU A 37 3.91 4.17 0.45
CA GLU A 37 3.05 5.33 0.27
C GLU A 37 1.60 5.00 0.56
N ALA A 38 0.92 5.95 1.20
CA ALA A 38 -0.51 5.89 1.45
C ALA A 38 -1.15 7.20 1.01
N SER A 39 -2.26 7.10 0.29
CA SER A 39 -3.16 8.21 0.00
C SER A 39 -4.57 7.82 0.39
N LEU A 40 -5.19 8.64 1.23
CA LEU A 40 -6.58 8.46 1.62
C LEU A 40 -7.49 9.32 0.76
N ASP A 41 -8.64 8.73 0.43
CA ASP A 41 -9.74 9.43 -0.20
C ASP A 41 -10.38 10.41 0.79
N ALA A 42 -10.55 11.66 0.36
CA ALA A 42 -11.24 12.69 1.13
C ALA A 42 -12.76 12.45 1.23
N THR A 43 -13.35 11.60 0.38
CA THR A 43 -14.79 11.31 0.40
C THR A 43 -15.21 10.21 1.38
N TRP A 44 -14.25 9.55 2.04
CA TRP A 44 -14.56 8.49 3.01
C TRP A 44 -15.20 9.07 4.30
N PRO A 45 -16.31 8.51 4.83
CA PRO A 45 -16.95 9.03 6.03
C PRO A 45 -16.02 8.99 7.24
N ILE A 46 -15.90 10.11 7.97
CA ILE A 46 -15.07 10.20 9.19
C ILE A 46 -15.56 9.22 10.28
N THR A 47 -16.83 8.83 10.22
CA THR A 47 -17.46 7.91 11.17
C THR A 47 -17.19 6.44 10.88
N SER A 48 -16.56 6.09 9.75
CA SER A 48 -16.22 4.70 9.45
C SER A 48 -15.04 4.22 10.31
N ALA A 49 -15.14 3.00 10.83
CA ALA A 49 -14.06 2.39 11.61
C ALA A 49 -12.79 2.27 10.76
N GLY A 50 -11.63 2.52 11.37
CA GLY A 50 -10.34 2.40 10.67
C GLY A 50 -9.97 3.55 9.73
N VAL A 51 -10.79 4.62 9.62
CA VAL A 51 -10.44 5.84 8.86
C VAL A 51 -9.41 6.66 9.62
N PRO A 52 -8.20 6.88 9.08
CA PRO A 52 -7.22 7.76 9.72
C PRO A 52 -7.64 9.23 9.60
N SER A 53 -7.27 10.05 10.58
CA SER A 53 -7.43 11.51 10.51
C SER A 53 -6.56 12.18 9.44
N ILE A 54 -5.53 11.49 8.94
CA ILE A 54 -4.57 12.00 7.96
C ILE A 54 -5.07 11.72 6.54
N ARG A 55 -5.51 12.75 5.82
CA ARG A 55 -6.07 12.66 4.44
C ARG A 55 -5.12 13.14 3.35
N MET A 56 -3.81 13.09 3.61
CA MET A 56 -2.77 13.54 2.69
C MET A 56 -1.92 12.35 2.21
N LEU A 57 -1.19 12.53 1.12
CA LEU A 57 -0.16 11.56 0.71
C LEU A 57 0.95 11.56 1.76
N HIS A 58 1.30 10.39 2.28
CA HIS A 58 2.35 10.24 3.29
C HIS A 58 2.98 8.84 3.22
N ASN A 59 4.17 8.70 3.80
CA ASN A 59 4.88 7.43 3.89
C ASN A 59 4.67 6.76 5.25
N HIS A 60 4.72 5.43 5.22
CA HIS A 60 4.85 4.55 6.37
C HIS A 60 6.21 3.90 6.34
N PHE A 61 6.86 3.83 7.51
CA PHE A 61 8.09 3.08 7.72
C PHE A 61 7.92 2.32 9.03
N ILE A 62 7.73 1.01 8.93
CA ILE A 62 7.30 0.18 10.05
C ILE A 62 8.19 -1.06 10.11
N VAL A 63 8.58 -1.41 11.34
CA VAL A 63 9.29 -2.66 11.64
C VAL A 63 8.53 -3.35 12.75
N PHE A 64 8.16 -4.61 12.52
CA PHE A 64 7.58 -5.48 13.54
C PHE A 64 8.61 -6.51 13.98
N ASP A 65 8.65 -6.76 15.28
CA ASP A 65 9.31 -7.92 15.85
C ASP A 65 8.45 -9.17 15.58
N LYS A 66 9.00 -10.15 14.89
CA LYS A 66 8.27 -11.37 14.52
C LYS A 66 7.95 -12.26 15.72
N GLN A 67 8.72 -12.19 16.79
CA GLN A 67 8.42 -12.93 18.02
C GLN A 67 7.17 -12.33 18.69
N GLN A 68 7.08 -11.01 18.78
CA GLN A 68 5.86 -10.33 19.26
C GLN A 68 4.64 -10.67 18.41
N LEU A 69 4.80 -10.73 17.08
CA LEU A 69 3.70 -11.14 16.19
C LEU A 69 3.27 -12.60 16.41
N LYS A 70 4.21 -13.51 16.69
CA LYS A 70 3.92 -14.93 17.01
C LYS A 70 3.20 -15.09 18.34
N GLU A 71 3.56 -14.28 19.32
CA GLU A 71 2.98 -14.32 20.68
C GLU A 71 1.64 -13.59 20.78
N ALA A 72 1.33 -12.73 19.80
CA ALA A 72 0.07 -12.01 19.76
C ALA A 72 -1.13 -12.97 19.62
N PRO A 73 -2.25 -12.69 20.28
CA PRO A 73 -3.45 -13.50 20.15
C PRO A 73 -3.97 -13.46 18.71
N LEU A 74 -4.44 -14.61 18.23
CA LEU A 74 -5.14 -14.68 16.96
C LEU A 74 -6.35 -13.74 17.00
N THR A 75 -6.44 -12.88 16.00
CA THR A 75 -7.56 -11.95 15.90
C THR A 75 -8.81 -12.70 15.41
N ASP A 76 -10.00 -12.24 15.80
CA ASP A 76 -11.27 -12.77 15.30
C ASP A 76 -11.31 -12.62 13.78
N THR A 77 -11.50 -13.72 13.04
CA THR A 77 -11.57 -13.71 11.56
C THR A 77 -12.73 -12.88 11.02
N ASN A 78 -13.75 -12.61 11.85
CA ASN A 78 -14.88 -11.74 11.52
C ASN A 78 -14.65 -10.27 11.92
N ASN A 79 -13.46 -9.91 12.40
CA ASN A 79 -13.15 -8.54 12.78
C ASN A 79 -13.41 -7.61 11.59
N PRO A 80 -14.22 -6.55 11.73
CA PRO A 80 -14.56 -5.66 10.63
C PRO A 80 -13.32 -5.06 9.95
N ASN A 81 -12.23 -4.89 10.70
CA ASN A 81 -10.96 -4.35 10.20
C ASN A 81 -10.11 -5.38 9.41
N LEU A 82 -10.38 -6.69 9.53
CA LEU A 82 -9.92 -7.71 8.58
C LEU A 82 -10.80 -7.74 7.34
N THR A 83 -12.11 -7.58 7.53
CA THR A 83 -13.10 -7.75 6.45
C THR A 83 -13.22 -6.56 5.52
N ASP A 84 -12.73 -5.38 5.91
CA ASP A 84 -12.59 -4.25 4.99
C ASP A 84 -11.57 -4.53 3.88
N GLY A 85 -10.87 -5.67 3.96
CA GLY A 85 -10.05 -6.27 2.93
C GLY A 85 -10.21 -7.79 2.76
N GLY A 86 -11.28 -8.36 3.31
CA GLY A 86 -11.44 -9.80 3.41
C GLY A 86 -11.60 -10.49 2.05
N GLN A 87 -11.54 -11.82 2.09
CA GLN A 87 -11.90 -12.78 1.03
C GLN A 87 -13.35 -12.63 0.49
N HIS A 88 -14.03 -11.52 0.82
CA HIS A 88 -15.37 -11.13 0.41
C HIS A 88 -15.44 -9.70 -0.16
N SER A 89 -14.29 -9.03 -0.34
CA SER A 89 -14.27 -7.80 -1.13
C SER A 89 -14.70 -8.14 -2.56
N LEU A 90 -15.46 -7.25 -3.19
CA LEU A 90 -15.87 -7.43 -4.58
C LEU A 90 -14.66 -7.62 -5.51
N PHE A 91 -13.50 -7.09 -5.09
CA PHE A 91 -12.22 -7.23 -5.74
C PHE A 91 -11.70 -8.66 -5.69
N ALA A 92 -11.55 -9.23 -4.50
CA ALA A 92 -11.10 -10.61 -4.30
C ALA A 92 -12.07 -11.62 -4.94
N ALA A 93 -13.37 -11.37 -4.87
CA ALA A 93 -14.37 -12.32 -5.34
C ALA A 93 -14.55 -12.36 -6.86
N TYR A 94 -14.25 -11.27 -7.59
CA TYR A 94 -14.61 -11.18 -9.02
C TYR A 94 -13.59 -10.49 -9.92
N MET A 95 -12.57 -9.84 -9.37
CA MET A 95 -11.71 -8.92 -10.14
C MET A 95 -10.22 -9.21 -10.00
N GLN A 96 -9.81 -10.14 -9.14
CA GLN A 96 -8.41 -10.48 -8.92
C GLN A 96 -7.70 -10.84 -10.23
N ASP A 97 -8.23 -11.80 -10.99
CA ASP A 97 -7.62 -12.26 -12.24
C ASP A 97 -7.56 -11.15 -13.30
N VAL A 98 -8.64 -10.39 -13.46
CA VAL A 98 -8.71 -9.25 -14.39
C VAL A 98 -7.70 -8.17 -13.99
N TYR A 99 -7.54 -7.93 -12.69
CA TYR A 99 -6.60 -6.94 -12.19
C TYR A 99 -5.15 -7.36 -12.39
N VAL A 100 -4.83 -8.63 -12.13
CA VAL A 100 -3.51 -9.21 -12.43
C VAL A 100 -3.23 -9.14 -13.92
N GLU A 101 -4.20 -9.50 -14.78
CA GLU A 101 -4.08 -9.43 -16.23
C GLU A 101 -3.80 -8.00 -16.70
N PHE A 102 -4.58 -7.02 -16.22
CA PHE A 102 -4.41 -5.61 -16.55
C PHE A 102 -3.03 -5.11 -16.14
N LEU A 103 -2.58 -5.41 -14.93
CA LEU A 103 -1.28 -4.96 -14.47
C LEU A 103 -0.11 -5.70 -15.14
N SER A 104 -0.31 -6.95 -15.57
CA SER A 104 0.68 -7.70 -16.33
C SER A 104 0.86 -7.15 -17.74
N SER A 105 -0.10 -6.37 -18.24
CA SER A 105 0.05 -5.62 -19.51
C SER A 105 0.96 -4.40 -19.39
N LEU A 106 1.29 -3.97 -18.15
CA LEU A 106 2.30 -2.95 -17.91
C LEU A 106 3.67 -3.57 -18.22
N ASP A 107 4.40 -3.02 -19.20
CA ASP A 107 5.73 -3.50 -19.62
C ASP A 107 6.81 -3.16 -18.57
N LEU A 108 6.76 -3.85 -17.42
CA LEU A 108 7.66 -3.67 -16.29
C LEU A 108 8.90 -4.57 -16.43
N LYS A 109 10.09 -3.96 -16.30
CA LYS A 109 11.38 -4.65 -16.47
C LYS A 109 12.00 -5.05 -15.15
N ILE A 110 11.92 -4.21 -14.12
CA ILE A 110 12.50 -4.41 -12.79
C ILE A 110 11.49 -5.07 -11.85
N LEU A 111 10.22 -4.68 -11.90
CA LEU A 111 9.14 -5.28 -11.10
C LEU A 111 8.60 -6.51 -11.82
N LYS A 112 8.85 -7.70 -11.26
CA LYS A 112 8.34 -8.96 -11.84
C LYS A 112 7.20 -9.53 -11.01
N PRO A 113 6.04 -9.84 -11.63
CA PRO A 113 4.94 -10.44 -10.91
C PRO A 113 5.38 -11.70 -10.17
N VAL A 114 4.90 -11.87 -8.95
CA VAL A 114 5.08 -13.09 -8.17
C VAL A 114 3.74 -13.78 -7.95
N GLU A 115 3.78 -15.11 -7.95
CA GLU A 115 2.62 -15.93 -7.58
C GLU A 115 2.27 -15.70 -6.10
N SER A 116 1.00 -15.89 -5.75
CA SER A 116 0.45 -15.61 -4.42
C SER A 116 1.28 -16.25 -3.30
N ASP A 117 1.64 -17.51 -3.46
CA ASP A 117 2.33 -18.29 -2.44
C ASP A 117 3.75 -17.78 -2.19
N ALA A 118 4.42 -17.28 -3.24
CA ALA A 118 5.74 -16.69 -3.15
C ALA A 118 5.74 -15.27 -2.53
N SER A 119 4.59 -14.61 -2.53
CA SER A 119 4.40 -13.30 -1.90
C SER A 119 3.98 -13.41 -0.42
N SER A 120 3.28 -14.49 -0.04
CA SER A 120 2.78 -14.65 1.32
C SER A 120 3.89 -14.80 2.37
N LEU A 121 3.65 -14.21 3.54
CA LEU A 121 4.47 -14.36 4.74
C LEU A 121 4.13 -15.66 5.44
N ALA A 122 5.13 -16.49 5.74
CA ALA A 122 4.95 -17.78 6.39
C ALA A 122 4.22 -17.70 7.74
N LEU A 123 4.39 -16.58 8.46
CA LEU A 123 3.79 -16.38 9.78
C LEU A 123 2.27 -16.22 9.72
N THR A 124 1.74 -15.56 8.69
CA THR A 124 0.33 -15.15 8.65
C THR A 124 -0.42 -15.60 7.41
N GLY A 125 0.30 -16.04 6.37
CA GLY A 125 -0.25 -16.42 5.07
C GLY A 125 -0.70 -15.24 4.21
N TYR A 126 -0.34 -13.99 4.56
CA TYR A 126 -0.69 -12.76 3.82
C TYR A 126 0.54 -12.13 3.14
N PRO A 127 0.38 -11.35 2.05
CA PRO A 127 -0.88 -10.97 1.42
C PRO A 127 -1.55 -12.14 0.70
N GLN A 128 -2.90 -12.15 0.71
CA GLN A 128 -3.70 -13.12 -0.03
C GLN A 128 -4.40 -12.42 -1.19
N GLY A 129 -4.16 -12.91 -2.41
CA GLY A 129 -4.86 -12.44 -3.61
C GLY A 129 -4.57 -10.99 -4.04
N LEU A 130 -3.61 -10.31 -3.40
CA LEU A 130 -3.14 -8.99 -3.84
C LEU A 130 -1.99 -9.15 -4.83
N PRO A 131 -2.02 -8.42 -5.97
CA PRO A 131 -0.90 -8.45 -6.90
C PRO A 131 0.36 -7.95 -6.23
N SER A 132 1.42 -8.73 -6.44
CA SER A 132 2.70 -8.52 -5.83
C SER A 132 3.78 -8.62 -6.90
N TRP A 133 4.84 -7.83 -6.76
CA TRP A 133 5.99 -7.83 -7.66
C TRP A 133 7.28 -7.92 -6.88
N GLU A 134 8.12 -8.89 -7.23
CA GLU A 134 9.49 -8.93 -6.73
C GLU A 134 10.33 -7.84 -7.39
N ILE A 135 11.05 -7.09 -6.55
CA ILE A 135 12.04 -6.12 -7.00
C ILE A 135 13.28 -6.87 -7.46
N GLN A 136 13.46 -7.04 -8.77
CA GLN A 136 14.67 -7.65 -9.31
C GLN A 136 15.88 -6.80 -8.96
N GLY A 137 16.97 -7.41 -8.48
CA GLY A 137 18.15 -6.70 -7.97
C GLY A 137 18.03 -6.16 -6.53
N GLY A 138 16.90 -6.41 -5.85
CA GLY A 138 16.72 -6.11 -4.44
C GLY A 138 16.93 -4.64 -4.09
N ILE A 139 17.68 -4.37 -3.02
CA ILE A 139 17.93 -3.01 -2.51
C ILE A 139 18.66 -2.12 -3.52
N ASP A 140 19.56 -2.67 -4.34
CA ASP A 140 20.35 -1.87 -5.28
C ASP A 140 19.47 -1.26 -6.37
N SER A 141 18.36 -1.92 -6.73
CA SER A 141 17.38 -1.37 -7.66
C SER A 141 16.70 -0.11 -7.14
N LEU A 142 16.63 0.12 -5.82
CA LEU A 142 16.09 1.37 -5.27
C LEU A 142 16.97 2.59 -5.63
N LYS A 143 18.27 2.38 -5.93
CA LYS A 143 19.17 3.44 -6.41
C LYS A 143 18.95 3.77 -7.89
N ASN A 144 18.23 2.92 -8.62
CA ASN A 144 17.92 3.12 -10.03
C ASN A 144 16.61 3.91 -10.18
N ILE A 145 16.64 4.99 -10.97
CA ILE A 145 15.45 5.79 -11.25
C ILE A 145 14.37 5.01 -12.01
N ASP A 146 14.75 4.00 -12.80
CA ASP A 146 13.80 3.20 -13.57
C ASP A 146 12.93 2.34 -12.67
N PHE A 147 13.45 1.87 -11.52
CA PHE A 147 12.61 1.21 -10.50
C PHE A 147 11.48 2.13 -10.05
N TRP A 148 11.79 3.39 -9.73
CA TRP A 148 10.78 4.34 -9.26
C TRP A 148 9.77 4.73 -10.36
N LYS A 149 10.17 4.70 -11.63
CA LYS A 149 9.24 4.87 -12.75
C LYS A 149 8.26 3.70 -12.84
N GLU A 150 8.74 2.48 -12.66
CA GLU A 150 7.89 1.28 -12.64
C GLU A 150 6.99 1.23 -11.40
N TYR A 151 7.51 1.62 -10.24
CA TYR A 151 6.74 1.81 -9.02
C TYR A 151 5.58 2.80 -9.25
N ASP A 152 5.84 3.94 -9.90
CA ASP A 152 4.79 4.89 -10.31
C ASP A 152 3.81 4.30 -11.34
N GLN A 153 4.26 3.44 -12.25
CA GLN A 153 3.40 2.79 -13.25
C GLN A 153 2.40 1.85 -12.61
N VAL A 154 2.82 1.07 -11.60
CA VAL A 154 1.89 0.22 -10.81
C VAL A 154 0.79 1.08 -10.18
N LEU A 155 1.14 2.20 -9.56
CA LEU A 155 0.15 3.12 -8.99
C LEU A 155 -0.79 3.68 -10.07
N LYS A 156 -0.26 4.13 -11.20
CA LYS A 156 -1.08 4.65 -12.31
C LYS A 156 -2.03 3.58 -12.84
N GLY A 157 -1.57 2.34 -12.97
CA GLY A 157 -2.39 1.21 -13.38
C GLY A 157 -3.52 0.94 -12.38
N PHE A 158 -3.21 0.92 -11.08
CA PHE A 158 -4.23 0.83 -10.04
C PHE A 158 -5.28 1.94 -10.16
N LEU A 159 -4.86 3.19 -10.34
CA LEU A 159 -5.77 4.34 -10.47
C LEU A 159 -6.68 4.21 -11.71
N ASP A 160 -6.13 3.80 -12.84
CA ASP A 160 -6.86 3.61 -14.09
C ASP A 160 -7.87 2.46 -14.00
N PHE A 161 -7.45 1.32 -13.43
CA PHE A 161 -8.34 0.20 -13.17
C PHE A 161 -9.53 0.63 -12.30
N TYR A 162 -9.24 1.31 -11.19
CA TYR A 162 -10.25 1.76 -10.24
C TYR A 162 -11.23 2.75 -10.85
N ARG A 163 -10.71 3.78 -11.52
CA ARG A 163 -11.53 4.79 -12.19
C ARG A 163 -12.39 4.18 -13.27
N THR A 164 -11.83 3.28 -14.09
CA THR A 164 -12.59 2.58 -15.13
C THR A 164 -13.73 1.78 -14.50
N PHE A 165 -13.46 1.04 -13.43
CA PHE A 165 -14.47 0.25 -12.74
C PHE A 165 -15.63 1.13 -12.23
N PHE A 166 -15.33 2.19 -11.49
CA PHE A 166 -16.38 3.07 -10.94
C PHE A 166 -17.08 3.94 -11.98
N THR A 167 -16.42 4.23 -13.10
CA THR A 167 -17.06 4.82 -14.28
C THR A 167 -18.10 3.86 -14.88
N GLN A 168 -17.82 2.56 -14.96
CA GLN A 168 -18.83 1.55 -15.36
C GLN A 168 -19.96 1.38 -14.33
N VAL A 169 -19.64 1.51 -13.04
CA VAL A 169 -20.65 1.44 -11.97
C VAL A 169 -21.60 2.65 -12.06
N SER A 170 -21.09 3.85 -12.30
CA SER A 170 -21.91 5.07 -12.35
C SER A 170 -22.65 5.22 -13.69
N SER A 171 -22.02 4.85 -14.80
CA SER A 171 -22.54 5.05 -16.15
C SER A 171 -22.41 3.77 -16.99
N ARG A 172 -23.54 3.29 -17.52
CA ARG A 172 -23.56 2.04 -18.32
C ARG A 172 -22.78 2.23 -19.62
N ASN A 173 -21.93 1.24 -19.94
CA ASN A 173 -21.15 1.20 -21.18
C ASN A 173 -20.33 2.47 -21.41
N ALA A 174 -19.83 3.07 -20.34
CA ALA A 174 -18.97 4.23 -20.44
C ALA A 174 -17.67 3.88 -21.19
N GLY A 175 -17.07 4.86 -21.85
CA GLY A 175 -15.78 4.68 -22.54
C GLY A 175 -14.60 4.67 -21.56
N VAL A 176 -13.40 4.77 -22.13
CA VAL A 176 -12.16 4.99 -21.38
C VAL A 176 -12.28 6.31 -20.58
N PRO A 177 -11.95 6.33 -19.28
CA PRO A 177 -11.98 7.57 -18.49
C PRO A 177 -11.07 8.68 -19.05
N ASP A 178 -11.52 9.92 -18.92
CA ASP A 178 -10.71 11.09 -19.28
C ASP A 178 -9.40 11.13 -18.49
N ASN A 179 -8.30 11.45 -19.16
CA ASN A 179 -6.94 11.48 -18.59
C ASN A 179 -6.42 10.12 -18.06
N ALA A 180 -6.89 9.01 -18.63
CA ALA A 180 -6.30 7.70 -18.38
C ALA A 180 -4.80 7.67 -18.75
N TYR A 181 -4.00 6.98 -17.94
CA TYR A 181 -2.58 6.75 -18.20
C TYR A 181 -2.34 5.64 -19.22
N PHE A 182 -3.22 4.62 -19.23
CA PHE A 182 -3.11 3.41 -20.04
C PHE A 182 -4.41 3.15 -20.83
N PRO A 183 -4.82 4.07 -21.73
CA PRO A 183 -6.11 4.00 -22.42
C PRO A 183 -6.26 2.75 -23.28
N LYS A 184 -5.16 2.29 -23.91
CA LYS A 184 -5.18 1.11 -24.79
C LYS A 184 -5.38 -0.18 -23.99
N GLU A 185 -4.72 -0.27 -22.85
CA GLU A 185 -4.78 -1.41 -21.93
C GLU A 185 -6.15 -1.46 -21.25
N ILE A 186 -6.74 -0.30 -20.90
CA ILE A 186 -8.10 -0.22 -20.38
C ILE A 186 -9.10 -0.78 -21.38
N GLU A 187 -9.02 -0.31 -22.63
CA GLU A 187 -9.92 -0.79 -23.67
C GLU A 187 -9.76 -2.29 -23.87
N LYS A 188 -8.53 -2.75 -24.14
CA LYS A 188 -8.21 -4.15 -24.44
C LYS A 188 -8.57 -5.11 -23.31
N THR A 189 -8.28 -4.77 -22.05
CA THR A 189 -8.31 -5.73 -20.93
C THR A 189 -9.52 -5.53 -20.02
N LEU A 190 -10.07 -4.32 -19.91
CA LEU A 190 -11.18 -4.02 -19.00
C LEU A 190 -12.52 -3.86 -19.73
N LEU A 191 -12.58 -3.03 -20.76
CA LEU A 191 -13.83 -2.69 -21.44
C LEU A 191 -14.36 -3.81 -22.36
N PHE A 192 -13.49 -4.74 -22.77
CA PHE A 192 -13.89 -5.96 -23.48
C PHE A 192 -13.99 -7.20 -22.58
N ASN A 193 -13.89 -7.04 -21.25
CA ASN A 193 -13.93 -8.16 -20.30
C ASN A 193 -15.32 -8.31 -19.66
N ASN A 194 -16.02 -9.41 -20.00
CA ASN A 194 -17.36 -9.68 -19.51
C ASN A 194 -17.43 -9.88 -17.98
N CYS A 195 -16.39 -10.43 -17.36
CA CYS A 195 -16.33 -10.59 -15.91
C CYS A 195 -16.26 -9.23 -15.21
N PHE A 196 -15.40 -8.34 -15.71
CA PHE A 196 -15.26 -6.97 -15.21
C PHE A 196 -16.57 -6.18 -15.33
N LEU A 197 -17.19 -6.16 -16.51
CA LEU A 197 -18.45 -5.46 -16.74
C LEU A 197 -19.61 -6.04 -15.90
N SER A 198 -19.64 -7.36 -15.72
CA SER A 198 -20.63 -8.03 -14.89
C SER A 198 -20.46 -7.68 -13.40
N ALA A 199 -19.22 -7.60 -12.92
CA ALA A 199 -18.93 -7.15 -11.55
C ALA A 199 -19.38 -5.70 -11.33
N ALA A 200 -19.07 -4.79 -12.27
CA ALA A 200 -19.51 -3.40 -12.20
C ALA A 200 -21.05 -3.28 -12.20
N LYS A 201 -21.73 -4.09 -13.03
CA LYS A 201 -23.19 -4.18 -13.04
C LYS A 201 -23.75 -4.63 -11.69
N LYS A 202 -23.17 -5.68 -11.07
CA LYS A 202 -23.62 -6.16 -9.74
C LYS A 202 -23.52 -5.06 -8.68
N VAL A 203 -22.42 -4.31 -8.65
CA VAL A 203 -22.26 -3.16 -7.73
C VAL A 203 -23.32 -2.11 -7.99
N ARG A 204 -23.45 -1.67 -9.25
CA ARG A 204 -24.43 -0.64 -9.65
C ARG A 204 -25.86 -1.03 -9.28
N ASP A 205 -26.27 -2.25 -9.62
CA ASP A 205 -27.62 -2.75 -9.34
C ASP A 205 -27.89 -2.78 -7.82
N LYS A 206 -26.87 -3.02 -6.99
CA LYS A 206 -26.96 -2.94 -5.53
C LYS A 206 -27.00 -1.49 -5.03
N CYS A 207 -26.19 -0.58 -5.57
CA CYS A 207 -26.22 0.85 -5.22
C CYS A 207 -27.58 1.49 -5.45
N ILE A 208 -28.27 1.12 -6.54
CA ILE A 208 -29.60 1.64 -6.88
C ILE A 208 -30.65 1.21 -5.83
N LYS A 209 -30.50 0.00 -5.26
CA LYS A 209 -31.47 -0.61 -4.34
C LYS A 209 -31.20 -0.29 -2.88
N ASP A 210 -29.94 0.00 -2.53
CA ASP A 210 -29.51 0.17 -1.14
C ASP A 210 -28.66 1.44 -0.99
N ALA A 211 -29.31 2.50 -0.49
CA ALA A 211 -28.68 3.78 -0.24
C ALA A 211 -27.58 3.71 0.84
N LYS A 212 -27.71 2.80 1.82
CA LYS A 212 -26.69 2.60 2.86
C LYS A 212 -25.44 1.96 2.25
N TYR A 213 -25.63 0.96 1.40
CA TYR A 213 -24.54 0.37 0.63
C TYR A 213 -23.87 1.40 -0.28
N ALA A 214 -24.65 2.19 -1.04
CA ALA A 214 -24.13 3.24 -1.91
C ALA A 214 -23.30 4.29 -1.15
N SER A 215 -23.73 4.67 0.06
CA SER A 215 -23.03 5.61 0.93
C SER A 215 -21.78 5.03 1.58
N SER A 216 -21.70 3.70 1.69
CA SER A 216 -20.52 3.02 2.26
C SER A 216 -19.40 2.77 1.25
N ILE A 217 -19.70 2.87 -0.06
CA ILE A 217 -18.72 2.70 -1.13
C ILE A 217 -17.74 3.87 -1.19
N ARG A 218 -16.47 3.53 -1.39
CA ARG A 218 -15.42 4.51 -1.72
C ARG A 218 -15.43 4.77 -3.21
N TRP A 219 -16.03 5.87 -3.65
CA TRP A 219 -16.14 6.18 -5.08
C TRP A 219 -14.84 6.70 -5.69
N GLN A 220 -13.93 7.24 -4.87
CA GLN A 220 -12.61 7.66 -5.30
C GLN A 220 -11.54 6.67 -4.83
N PRO A 221 -10.43 6.54 -5.59
CA PRO A 221 -9.36 5.63 -5.22
C PRO A 221 -8.66 6.11 -3.95
N ALA A 222 -8.70 5.28 -2.91
CA ALA A 222 -7.72 5.27 -1.83
C ALA A 222 -6.72 4.15 -2.12
N PHE A 223 -5.46 4.35 -1.77
CA PHE A 223 -4.46 3.32 -2.00
C PHE A 223 -3.39 3.31 -0.93
N LYS A 224 -2.78 2.13 -0.83
CA LYS A 224 -1.46 1.95 -0.26
C LYS A 224 -0.60 1.15 -1.20
N GLN A 225 0.53 1.72 -1.57
CA GLN A 225 1.56 1.03 -2.32
C GLN A 225 2.74 0.83 -1.38
N LEU A 226 3.10 -0.42 -1.13
CA LEU A 226 4.03 -0.80 -0.08
C LEU A 226 5.13 -1.69 -0.65
N ILE A 227 6.31 -1.54 -0.07
CA ILE A 227 7.48 -2.39 -0.23
C ILE A 227 7.64 -3.13 1.10
N TYR A 228 7.62 -4.45 1.07
CA TYR A 228 7.93 -5.27 2.25
C TYR A 228 9.03 -6.27 1.94
N ARG A 229 9.69 -6.75 2.99
CA ARG A 229 10.66 -7.84 2.88
C ARG A 229 9.99 -9.15 3.24
N ASN A 230 9.99 -10.12 2.33
CA ASN A 230 9.45 -11.45 2.59
C ASN A 230 10.42 -12.30 3.44
N ASP A 231 10.01 -13.52 3.80
CA ASP A 231 10.81 -14.41 4.66
C ASP A 231 12.15 -14.83 4.02
N LYS A 232 12.24 -14.82 2.70
CA LYS A 232 13.47 -15.10 1.94
C LYS A 232 14.38 -13.87 1.81
N GLY A 233 14.04 -12.75 2.44
CA GLY A 233 14.79 -11.50 2.36
C GLY A 233 14.59 -10.71 1.07
N LYS A 234 13.69 -11.15 0.17
CA LYS A 234 13.38 -10.46 -1.09
C LYS A 234 12.48 -9.26 -0.82
N LEU A 235 12.66 -8.19 -1.58
CA LEU A 235 11.79 -7.02 -1.52
C LEU A 235 10.63 -7.19 -2.50
N ILE A 236 9.42 -7.00 -2.01
CA ILE A 236 8.18 -7.17 -2.75
C ILE A 236 7.39 -5.86 -2.73
N VAL A 237 6.97 -5.40 -3.90
CA VAL A 237 5.99 -4.31 -4.07
C VAL A 237 4.59 -4.91 -4.06
N VAL A 238 3.66 -4.26 -3.39
CA VAL A 238 2.24 -4.62 -3.37
C VAL A 238 1.40 -3.35 -3.34
N ILE A 239 0.20 -3.39 -3.91
CA ILE A 239 -0.75 -2.28 -3.86
C ILE A 239 -2.12 -2.76 -3.39
N SER A 240 -2.69 -2.04 -2.44
CA SER A 240 -4.00 -2.29 -1.85
C SER A 240 -4.88 -1.05 -1.97
N GLN A 241 -6.20 -1.28 -2.06
CA GLN A 241 -7.25 -0.26 -2.07
C GLN A 241 -7.58 0.30 -0.66
N ASN A 242 -6.91 -0.19 0.39
CA ASN A 242 -7.28 0.09 1.78
C ASN A 242 -6.43 1.11 2.51
N SER A 243 -7.01 1.64 3.60
CA SER A 243 -6.36 2.57 4.53
C SER A 243 -5.21 1.93 5.31
N ILE A 244 -4.47 2.68 6.12
CA ILE A 244 -3.24 2.18 6.75
C ILE A 244 -3.45 1.00 7.67
N GLY A 245 -4.44 1.09 8.57
CA GLY A 245 -4.77 -0.01 9.47
C GLY A 245 -5.22 -1.21 8.66
N ASN A 246 -6.18 -1.01 7.75
CA ASN A 246 -6.80 -2.09 6.99
C ASN A 246 -5.83 -2.73 5.99
N ALA A 247 -4.88 -1.97 5.43
CA ALA A 247 -3.86 -2.51 4.53
C ALA A 247 -2.74 -3.23 5.29
N ILE A 248 -2.34 -2.81 6.50
CA ILE A 248 -1.42 -3.62 7.33
C ILE A 248 -2.10 -4.95 7.66
N THR A 249 -3.39 -4.89 8.00
CA THR A 249 -4.21 -6.08 8.20
C THR A 249 -4.31 -6.95 6.94
N GLU A 250 -4.58 -6.39 5.76
CA GLU A 250 -4.64 -7.13 4.49
C GLU A 250 -3.29 -7.66 4.01
N LEU A 251 -2.22 -6.94 4.29
CA LEU A 251 -0.89 -7.30 3.80
C LEU A 251 -0.19 -8.27 4.71
N LEU A 252 -0.42 -8.16 6.01
CA LEU A 252 0.32 -8.91 7.02
C LEU A 252 -0.60 -9.83 7.83
N GLY A 253 -1.92 -9.75 7.72
CA GLY A 253 -2.84 -10.47 8.60
C GLY A 253 -2.83 -9.96 10.05
N VAL A 254 -2.29 -8.75 10.28
CA VAL A 254 -2.07 -8.20 11.63
C VAL A 254 -3.08 -7.09 11.91
N VAL A 255 -3.93 -7.28 12.93
CA VAL A 255 -4.79 -6.22 13.45
C VAL A 255 -4.04 -5.44 14.51
N VAL A 256 -3.80 -4.16 14.24
CA VAL A 256 -3.13 -3.26 15.20
C VAL A 256 -4.16 -2.61 16.11
N ASN A 257 -4.12 -2.94 17.40
CA ASN A 257 -4.88 -2.23 18.43
C ASN A 257 -4.09 -1.03 18.96
N ARG A 258 -4.71 0.15 19.00
CA ARG A 258 -4.06 1.38 19.47
C ARG A 258 -4.63 1.77 20.82
N THR A 259 -3.85 1.62 21.87
CA THR A 259 -4.20 2.02 23.23
C THR A 259 -3.30 3.15 23.71
N PRO A 260 -3.83 4.19 24.36
CA PRO A 260 -3.00 5.19 25.02
C PRO A 260 -2.20 4.54 26.14
N ASP A 261 -0.87 4.51 26.01
CA ASP A 261 0.05 4.02 27.04
C ASP A 261 1.29 4.91 27.10
N ALA A 262 1.22 5.93 27.96
CA ALA A 262 2.31 6.89 28.12
C ALA A 262 3.58 6.24 28.70
N LYS A 263 3.43 5.27 29.62
CA LYS A 263 4.59 4.62 30.27
C LYS A 263 5.35 3.75 29.30
N ALA A 264 4.65 2.94 28.51
CA ALA A 264 5.28 2.12 27.48
C ALA A 264 5.96 3.01 26.41
N TYR A 265 5.32 4.12 26.04
CA TYR A 265 5.92 5.07 25.11
C TYR A 265 7.19 5.72 25.67
N GLU A 266 7.17 6.22 26.91
CA GLU A 266 8.35 6.83 27.58
C GLU A 266 9.53 5.86 27.68
N GLN A 267 9.27 4.56 27.85
CA GLN A 267 10.31 3.53 27.86
C GLN A 267 10.92 3.28 26.47
N ALA A 268 10.10 3.31 25.41
CA ALA A 268 10.54 3.04 24.05
C ALA A 268 11.13 4.26 23.34
N GLU A 269 10.71 5.47 23.74
CA GLU A 269 11.03 6.73 23.07
C GLU A 269 12.54 6.98 22.90
N PRO A 270 13.42 6.80 23.92
CA PRO A 270 14.84 7.12 23.76
C PRO A 270 15.51 6.35 22.61
N ALA A 271 15.24 5.04 22.50
CA ALA A 271 15.78 4.21 21.43
C ALA A 271 15.18 4.53 20.06
N LEU A 272 13.91 4.92 20.01
CA LEU A 272 13.27 5.38 18.78
C LEU A 272 13.89 6.69 18.28
N ILE A 273 14.05 7.65 19.19
CA ILE A 273 14.67 8.95 18.91
C ILE A 273 16.09 8.79 18.40
N GLU A 274 16.91 7.95 19.03
CA GLU A 274 18.28 7.70 18.58
C GLU A 274 18.31 7.24 17.11
N LYS A 275 17.42 6.33 16.72
CA LYS A 275 17.29 5.86 15.33
C LYS A 275 16.81 6.97 14.39
N LEU A 276 15.83 7.76 14.81
CA LEU A 276 15.32 8.89 14.02
C LEU A 276 16.39 9.96 13.79
N LEU A 277 17.22 10.26 14.80
CA LEU A 277 18.32 11.21 14.67
C LEU A 277 19.44 10.68 13.75
N LYS A 278 19.79 9.39 13.85
CA LYS A 278 20.74 8.76 12.90
C LYS A 278 20.24 8.82 11.46
N LEU A 279 18.97 8.49 11.25
CA LEU A 279 18.34 8.56 9.93
C LEU A 279 18.31 10.01 9.42
N ARG A 280 17.97 10.98 10.29
CA ARG A 280 18.00 12.41 9.97
C ARG A 280 19.37 12.83 9.47
N SER A 281 20.44 12.46 10.16
CA SER A 281 21.81 12.79 9.74
C SER A 281 22.11 12.28 8.33
N ARG A 282 21.72 11.05 7.98
CA ARG A 282 21.89 10.51 6.62
C ARG A 282 21.09 11.29 5.56
N LEU A 283 19.87 11.71 5.90
CA LEU A 283 19.07 12.54 4.99
C LEU A 283 19.70 13.93 4.78
N VAL A 284 20.30 14.52 5.82
CA VAL A 284 21.03 15.80 5.73
C VAL A 284 22.30 15.63 4.90
N GLU A 285 23.10 14.59 5.16
CA GLU A 285 24.31 14.27 4.38
C GLU A 285 24.02 14.03 2.90
N ALA A 286 22.84 13.48 2.58
CA ALA A 286 22.37 13.27 1.22
C ALA A 286 21.76 14.51 0.54
N ASP A 287 21.81 15.68 1.20
CA ASP A 287 21.22 16.94 0.74
C ASP A 287 19.70 16.82 0.48
N LEU A 288 18.98 16.19 1.41
CA LEU A 288 17.51 16.06 1.37
C LEU A 288 16.81 16.92 2.43
N GLY A 289 17.55 17.86 3.04
CA GLY A 289 17.02 18.80 4.01
C GLY A 289 18.06 19.21 5.04
N ARG A 290 17.59 19.94 6.06
CA ARG A 290 18.41 20.39 7.20
C ARG A 290 17.73 20.02 8.52
N GLY A 291 18.53 19.73 9.54
CA GLY A 291 18.03 19.52 10.89
C GLY A 291 17.34 20.76 11.44
N ILE A 292 16.15 20.57 12.01
CA ILE A 292 15.40 21.64 12.68
C ILE A 292 15.66 21.53 14.17
N LYS A 293 16.13 22.62 14.79
CA LYS A 293 16.26 22.74 16.24
C LYS A 293 14.87 22.78 16.86
N THR A 294 14.65 22.01 17.91
CA THR A 294 13.49 22.16 18.79
C THR A 294 13.96 22.41 20.23
N GLN A 295 13.02 22.55 21.16
CA GLN A 295 13.34 22.59 22.59
C GLN A 295 14.03 21.31 23.08
N TYR A 296 13.76 20.18 22.43
CA TYR A 296 14.23 18.85 22.83
C TYR A 296 15.39 18.34 21.96
N TRP A 297 15.53 18.87 20.74
CA TRP A 297 16.51 18.41 19.76
C TRP A 297 17.43 19.55 19.32
N THR A 298 18.74 19.33 19.42
CA THR A 298 19.71 20.25 18.81
C THR A 298 19.65 20.15 17.29
N LYS A 299 20.18 21.17 16.59
CA LYS A 299 20.19 21.20 15.12
C LYS A 299 20.84 19.95 14.52
N GLY A 300 21.78 19.33 15.26
CA GLY A 300 22.58 18.16 14.90
C GLY A 300 22.76 18.03 13.42
#